data_AF-A0A2V6Y7V6-F1
#
_entry.id   AF-A0A2V6Y7V6-F1
#
_cell.length_a   1.000
_cell.length_b   1.000
_cell.length_c   1.000
_cell.angle_alpha   90.00
_cell.angle_beta   90.00
_cell.angle_gamma   90.00
#
_symmetry.space_group_name_H-M   'P 1'
#
loop_
_entity.id
_entity.type
_entity.pdbx_description
1 polymer ?
#
loop_
_entity_poly.entity_id
_entity_poly.type
_entity_poly.pdbx_seq_one_letter_code
_entity_poly.pdbx_strand_id
1 'polypeptide(L)'
;MAVFKLDPEVYKRYKDEVLKLCNSFQKIDQPGLSDKQIAERLGLDERTVTEIRCVAERDCYSLDEWEKAIEFKRKATLEWSALALKRPDLKPE
;
A
#
# COMPACT_ATOMS: atom_id res chain seq x y z
N MET A 1 14.75 10.23 -2.97
CA MET A 1 13.40 9.76 -3.34
C MET A 1 13.38 9.59 -4.85
N ALA A 2 13.03 8.40 -5.35
CA ALA A 2 12.87 8.20 -6.79
C ALA A 2 11.58 8.89 -7.25
N VAL A 3 11.64 9.67 -8.32
CA VAL A 3 10.45 10.26 -8.94
C VAL A 3 9.81 9.16 -9.80
N PHE A 4 8.58 8.78 -9.45
CA PHE A 4 7.77 7.88 -10.27
C PHE A 4 7.29 8.64 -11.52
N LYS A 5 7.36 8.00 -12.68
CA LYS A 5 7.00 8.59 -13.98
C LYS A 5 6.00 7.66 -14.67
N LEU A 6 4.85 7.47 -14.03
CA LEU A 6 3.81 6.62 -14.56
C LEU A 6 3.03 7.38 -15.64
N ASP A 7 2.98 6.80 -16.83
CA ASP A 7 2.14 7.29 -17.92
C ASP A 7 0.65 7.13 -17.54
N PRO A 8 -0.17 8.21 -17.58
CA PRO A 8 -1.60 8.14 -17.26
C PRO A 8 -2.39 7.13 -18.08
N GLU A 9 -2.06 6.93 -19.36
CA GLU A 9 -2.77 5.99 -20.23
C GLU A 9 -2.43 4.55 -19.86
N VAL A 10 -1.16 4.28 -19.54
CA VAL A 10 -0.72 2.98 -19.02
C VAL A 10 -1.40 2.70 -17.67
N TYR A 11 -1.44 3.68 -16.78
CA TYR A 11 -2.14 3.56 -15.50
C TYR A 11 -3.61 3.20 -15.69
N LYS A 12 -4.34 4.00 -16.48
CA LYS A 12 -5.77 3.80 -16.73
C LYS A 12 -6.06 2.43 -17.33
N ARG A 13 -5.19 1.93 -18.20
CA ARG A 13 -5.34 0.63 -18.85
C ARG A 13 -5.12 -0.56 -17.91
N TYR A 14 -4.16 -0.46 -16.98
CA TYR A 14 -3.69 -1.62 -16.23
C TYR A 14 -4.00 -1.61 -14.73
N LYS A 15 -4.45 -0.48 -14.15
CA LYS A 15 -4.67 -0.35 -12.70
C LYS A 15 -5.54 -1.45 -12.10
N ASP A 16 -6.66 -1.78 -12.74
CA ASP A 16 -7.63 -2.73 -12.18
C ASP A 16 -7.10 -4.17 -12.22
N GLU A 17 -6.38 -4.52 -13.29
CA GLU A 17 -5.77 -5.84 -13.43
C GLU A 17 -4.58 -6.01 -12.48
N VAL A 18 -3.74 -4.98 -12.32
CA VAL A 18 -2.65 -4.99 -11.35
C VAL A 18 -3.19 -5.12 -9.92
N LEU A 19 -4.23 -4.37 -9.54
CA LEU A 19 -4.86 -4.47 -8.21
C LEU A 19 -5.47 -5.85 -7.94
N LYS A 20 -6.04 -6.48 -8.97
CA LYS A 20 -6.62 -7.82 -8.86
C LYS A 20 -5.58 -8.90 -8.62
N LEU A 21 -4.38 -8.74 -9.20
CA LEU A 21 -3.29 -9.71 -9.14
C LEU A 21 -2.37 -9.50 -7.95
N CYS A 22 -2.21 -8.28 -7.44
CA CYS A 22 -1.29 -7.97 -6.36
C CYS A 22 -1.85 -8.31 -4.97
N ASN A 23 -0.99 -8.20 -3.96
CA ASN A 23 -1.34 -8.38 -2.54
C ASN A 23 -1.74 -7.10 -1.82
N SER A 24 -2.02 -6.00 -2.54
CA SER A 24 -2.46 -4.74 -1.89
C SER A 24 -3.76 -4.92 -1.10
N PHE A 25 -4.58 -5.92 -1.46
CA PHE A 25 -5.71 -6.38 -0.66
C PHE A 25 -5.48 -7.84 -0.28
N GLN A 26 -5.15 -8.08 1.00
CA GLN A 26 -4.96 -9.43 1.51
C GLN A 26 -6.25 -10.25 1.36
N LYS A 27 -6.17 -11.37 0.65
CA LYS A 27 -7.21 -12.40 0.60
C LYS A 27 -6.68 -13.63 1.36
N ILE A 28 -7.52 -14.18 2.23
CA ILE A 28 -7.13 -15.29 3.13
C ILE A 28 -6.84 -16.58 2.34
N ASP A 29 -7.44 -16.73 1.16
CA ASP A 29 -7.50 -17.95 0.36
C ASP A 29 -6.62 -17.94 -0.90
N GLN A 30 -6.07 -16.79 -1.30
CA GLN A 30 -5.18 -16.68 -2.46
C GLN A 30 -4.06 -15.66 -2.22
N PRO A 31 -2.78 -16.10 -2.19
CA PRO A 31 -1.68 -15.16 -2.26
C PRO A 31 -1.65 -14.51 -3.65
N GLY A 32 -1.62 -13.19 -3.67
CA GLY A 32 -1.35 -12.40 -4.87
C GLY A 32 0.08 -12.59 -5.38
N LEU A 33 0.29 -12.14 -6.61
CA LEU A 33 1.55 -12.21 -7.34
C LEU A 33 2.50 -11.07 -6.94
N SER A 34 3.80 -11.29 -7.13
CA SER A 34 4.81 -10.23 -7.04
C SER A 34 4.75 -9.30 -8.25
N ASP A 35 5.30 -8.08 -8.12
CA ASP A 35 5.33 -7.11 -9.22
C ASP A 35 6.04 -7.66 -10.46
N LYS A 36 7.11 -8.45 -10.27
CA LYS A 36 7.80 -9.17 -11.35
C LYS A 36 6.90 -10.19 -12.06
N GLN A 37 6.16 -11.01 -11.30
CA GLN A 37 5.25 -12.01 -11.88
C GLN A 37 4.08 -11.36 -12.63
N ILE A 38 3.57 -10.24 -12.11
CA ILE A 38 2.54 -9.44 -12.78
C ILE A 38 3.10 -8.82 -14.06
N ALA A 39 4.32 -8.28 -14.02
CA ALA A 39 5.00 -7.69 -15.17
C ALA A 39 5.18 -8.72 -16.30
N GLU A 40 5.67 -9.92 -15.99
CA GLU A 40 5.78 -11.04 -16.92
C GLU A 40 4.43 -11.42 -17.54
N ARG A 41 3.36 -11.44 -16.73
CA ARG A 41 2.01 -11.79 -17.19
C ARG A 41 1.36 -10.71 -18.07
N LEU A 42 1.61 -9.44 -17.79
CA LEU A 42 1.00 -8.31 -18.48
C LEU A 42 1.85 -7.74 -19.62
N GLY A 43 3.07 -8.24 -19.80
CA GLY A 43 4.01 -7.72 -20.79
C GLY A 43 4.49 -6.31 -20.46
N LEU A 44 4.68 -6.03 -19.17
CA LEU A 44 5.11 -4.72 -18.65
C LEU A 44 6.51 -4.82 -18.02
N ASP A 45 7.10 -3.66 -17.74
CA ASP A 45 8.28 -3.58 -16.90
C ASP A 45 7.90 -3.64 -15.41
N GLU A 46 8.71 -4.31 -14.58
CA GLU A 46 8.46 -4.48 -13.13
C GLU A 46 8.30 -3.14 -12.40
N ARG A 47 9.07 -2.12 -12.79
CA ARG A 47 8.93 -0.78 -12.20
C ARG A 47 7.60 -0.16 -12.57
N THR A 48 7.13 -0.35 -13.80
CA THR A 48 5.81 0.16 -14.23
C THR A 48 4.70 -0.48 -13.40
N VAL A 49 4.75 -1.78 -13.15
CA VAL A 49 3.79 -2.47 -12.27
C VAL A 49 3.86 -1.96 -10.84
N THR A 50 5.07 -1.77 -10.31
CA THR A 50 5.29 -1.20 -8.97
C THR A 50 4.64 0.19 -8.86
N GLU A 51 4.83 1.04 -9.87
CA GLU A 51 4.27 2.38 -9.93
C GLU A 51 2.74 2.34 -9.99
N ILE A 52 2.17 1.50 -10.85
CA ILE A 52 0.71 1.29 -10.93
C ILE A 52 0.17 0.83 -9.59
N ARG A 53 0.78 -0.18 -8.95
CA ARG A 53 0.31 -0.73 -7.68
C ARG A 53 0.28 0.32 -6.58
N CYS A 54 1.36 1.09 -6.43
CA CYS A 54 1.44 2.15 -5.42
C CYS A 54 0.38 3.23 -5.61
N VAL A 55 0.12 3.66 -6.85
CA VAL A 55 -0.88 4.69 -7.13
C VAL A 55 -2.29 4.12 -7.01
N ALA A 56 -2.54 2.93 -7.54
CA ALA A 56 -3.85 2.29 -7.53
C ALA A 56 -4.33 1.94 -6.12
N GLU A 57 -3.42 1.46 -5.26
CA GLU A 57 -3.75 1.21 -3.84
C GLU A 57 -4.16 2.50 -3.12
N ARG A 58 -3.49 3.63 -3.41
CA ARG A 58 -3.86 4.93 -2.86
C ARG A 58 -5.22 5.40 -3.36
N ASP A 59 -5.53 5.17 -4.64
CA ASP A 59 -6.81 5.55 -5.24
C ASP A 59 -8.01 4.78 -4.66
N CYS A 60 -7.79 3.66 -3.96
CA CYS A 60 -8.84 2.87 -3.33
C CYS A 60 -9.34 3.40 -1.99
N TYR A 61 -8.62 4.32 -1.35
CA TYR A 61 -8.98 4.87 -0.04
C TYR A 61 -9.09 6.39 -0.10
N SER A 62 -10.11 6.94 0.58
CA SER A 62 -10.20 8.38 0.75
C SER A 62 -9.07 8.90 1.65
N LEU A 63 -8.79 10.20 1.57
CA LEU A 63 -7.81 10.83 2.48
C LEU A 63 -8.19 10.61 3.95
N ASP A 64 -9.48 10.64 4.29
CA ASP A 64 -9.97 10.38 5.64
C ASP A 64 -9.59 8.96 6.13
N GLU A 65 -9.69 7.93 5.28
CA GLU A 65 -9.26 6.57 5.61
C GLU A 65 -7.74 6.51 5.87
N TRP A 66 -6.96 7.25 5.09
CA TRP A 66 -5.51 7.38 5.32
C TRP A 66 -5.19 8.06 6.64
N GLU A 67 -5.90 9.14 6.98
CA GLU A 67 -5.73 9.84 8.26
C GLU A 67 -6.05 8.95 9.45
N LYS A 68 -7.16 8.20 9.40
CA LYS A 68 -7.50 7.19 10.42
C LYS A 68 -6.40 6.14 10.58
N ALA A 69 -5.84 5.64 9.49
CA ALA A 69 -4.77 4.65 9.53
C ALA A 69 -3.48 5.21 10.16
N ILE A 70 -3.14 6.47 9.87
CA ILE A 70 -2.01 7.17 10.48
C ILE A 70 -2.25 7.34 11.99
N GLU A 71 -3.44 7.77 12.38
CA GLU A 71 -3.81 7.93 13.79
C GLU A 71 -3.75 6.61 14.54
N PHE A 72 -4.32 5.54 13.98
CA PHE A 72 -4.25 4.19 14.54
C PHE A 72 -2.81 3.74 14.79
N LYS A 73 -1.93 3.87 13.78
CA LYS A 73 -0.51 3.48 13.91
C LYS A 73 0.22 4.33 14.95
N ARG A 74 -0.08 5.64 15.02
CA ARG A 74 0.48 6.54 16.03
C ARG A 74 0.07 6.10 17.44
N LYS A 75 -1.22 5.85 17.66
CA LYS A 75 -1.75 5.38 18.95
C LYS A 75 -1.11 4.06 19.37
N ALA A 76 -1.11 3.06 18.47
CA ALA A 76 -0.46 1.78 18.72
C ALA A 76 1.03 1.94 19.06
N THR A 77 1.77 2.77 18.31
CA THR A 77 3.20 3.01 18.58
C THR A 77 3.42 3.61 19.96
N LEU A 78 2.57 4.57 20.36
CA LEU A 78 2.63 5.22 21.66
C LEU A 78 2.32 4.22 22.79
N GLU A 79 1.27 3.41 22.65
CA GLU A 79 0.93 2.35 23.61
C GLU A 79 2.05 1.31 23.76
N TRP A 80 2.59 0.81 22.65
CA TRP A 80 3.71 -0.13 22.65
C TRP A 80 4.95 0.48 23.30
N SER A 81 5.25 1.74 23.01
CA SER A 81 6.38 2.45 23.61
C SER A 81 6.20 2.65 25.12
N ALA A 82 4.99 3.04 25.55
CA ALA A 82 4.62 3.17 26.95
C ALA A 82 4.81 1.84 27.70
N LEU A 83 4.38 0.73 27.09
CA LEU A 83 4.51 -0.60 27.65
C LEU A 83 5.99 -1.04 27.74
N ALA A 84 6.73 -0.93 26.64
CA ALA A 84 8.13 -1.36 26.55
C ALA A 84 9.05 -0.55 27.47
N LEU A 85 8.80 0.75 27.60
CA LEU A 85 9.60 1.67 28.42
C LEU A 85 9.05 1.87 29.84
N LYS A 86 7.92 1.24 30.17
CA LYS A 86 7.18 1.46 31.44
C LYS A 86 6.87 2.94 31.70
N ARG A 87 6.57 3.69 30.63
CA ARG A 87 6.30 5.13 30.63
C ARG A 87 4.82 5.41 30.38
N PRO A 88 3.97 5.45 31.42
CA PRO A 88 2.53 5.62 31.25
C PRO A 88 2.16 7.00 30.66
N ASP A 89 3.06 7.98 30.74
CA ASP A 89 2.93 9.32 30.17
C ASP A 89 2.96 9.35 28.63
N LEU A 90 3.43 8.26 27.99
CA LEU A 90 3.43 8.13 26.54
C LEU A 90 2.15 7.53 25.97
N LYS A 91 1.14 7.22 26.78
CA LYS A 91 -0.13 6.70 26.27
C LYS A 91 -0.87 7.78 25.46
N PRO A 92 -1.59 7.39 24.39
CA PRO A 92 -2.48 8.33 23.71
C PRO A 92 -3.58 8.83 24.68
N GLU A 93 -3.96 10.10 24.52
CA GLU A 93 -5.06 10.75 25.26
C GLU A 93 -6.42 10.10 24.99
#